data_AF-A0A821NF13-F1
#
_entry.id   AF-A0A821NF13-F1
#
_cell.length_a   1.000
_cell.length_b   1.000
_cell.length_c   1.000
_cell.angle_alpha   90.00
_cell.angle_beta   90.00
_cell.angle_gamma   90.00
#
_symmetry.space_group_name_H-M   'P 1'
#
loop_
_entity.id
_entity.type
_entity.pdbx_description
1 polymer ?
#
loop_
_entity_poly.entity_id
_entity_poly.type
_entity_poly.pdbx_seq_one_letter_code
_entity_poly.pdbx_strand_id
1 'polypeptide(L)'
;MEYSSCIKLNDLPNEILMIILKNLHTIDVLYSLVGADKRLNAFVNDSIFTKYLTLMSSSPTGLSYSFTDKILDRFCEEILPEIHHKIEWLNVAPPSIERILVSTNYSNLRELDLYDLSSDTAMDLFTDGSFFIRIFKNQILSLVIDIKKDKGPISASEDINKFIYTQIFTMFSNLEYLDFDTIF
;
A
#
# COMPACT_ATOMS: atom_id res chain seq x y z
N MET A 1 -18.91 -3.62 -45.98
CA MET A 1 -19.28 -2.94 -44.72
C MET A 1 -19.02 -3.92 -43.61
N GLU A 2 -17.89 -3.80 -42.93
CA GLU A 2 -17.53 -4.67 -41.83
C GLU A 2 -18.13 -4.13 -40.54
N TYR A 3 -19.03 -4.90 -39.94
CA TYR A 3 -19.50 -4.67 -38.58
C TYR A 3 -18.42 -5.16 -37.62
N SER A 4 -17.49 -4.28 -37.23
CA SER A 4 -16.68 -4.54 -36.05
C SER A 4 -17.57 -4.35 -34.82
N SER A 5 -18.20 -5.42 -34.36
CA SER A 5 -18.99 -5.39 -33.13
C SER A 5 -18.05 -5.18 -31.93
N CYS A 6 -17.94 -3.94 -31.46
CA CYS A 6 -17.30 -3.66 -30.17
C CYS A 6 -18.17 -4.25 -29.06
N ILE A 7 -17.72 -5.37 -28.50
CA ILE A 7 -18.29 -5.91 -27.26
C ILE A 7 -18.00 -4.88 -26.17
N LYS A 8 -19.04 -4.35 -25.51
CA LYS A 8 -18.83 -3.45 -24.39
C LYS A 8 -18.39 -4.28 -23.18
N LEU A 9 -17.49 -3.73 -22.38
CA LEU A 9 -17.03 -4.37 -21.15
C LEU A 9 -18.21 -4.81 -20.26
N ASN A 10 -19.25 -3.98 -20.17
CA ASN A 10 -20.45 -4.26 -19.38
C ASN A 10 -21.30 -5.42 -19.90
N ASP A 11 -21.11 -5.86 -21.15
CA ASP A 11 -21.84 -7.00 -21.73
C ASP A 11 -21.19 -8.34 -21.36
N LEU A 12 -19.96 -8.31 -20.83
CA LEU A 12 -19.25 -9.52 -20.41
C LEU A 12 -19.84 -10.09 -19.11
N PRO A 13 -19.82 -11.41 -18.90
CA PRO A 13 -20.12 -12.04 -17.61
C PRO A 13 -19.16 -11.60 -16.50
N ASN A 14 -19.60 -11.68 -15.23
CA ASN A 14 -18.79 -11.24 -14.08
C ASN A 14 -17.47 -11.99 -13.97
N GLU A 15 -17.47 -13.27 -14.32
CA GLU A 15 -16.31 -14.15 -14.25
C GLU A 15 -15.22 -13.71 -15.22
N ILE A 16 -15.62 -13.30 -16.43
CA ILE A 16 -14.70 -12.79 -17.45
C ILE A 16 -14.15 -11.43 -17.04
N LEU A 17 -15.01 -10.56 -16.50
CA LEU A 17 -14.57 -9.26 -15.97
C LEU A 17 -13.55 -9.42 -14.85
N MET A 18 -13.81 -10.31 -13.89
CA MET A 18 -12.87 -10.64 -12.83
C MET A 18 -11.52 -11.10 -13.37
N ILE A 19 -11.51 -11.97 -14.39
CA ILE A 19 -10.28 -12.46 -15.01
C ILE A 19 -9.49 -11.33 -15.67
N ILE A 20 -10.17 -10.36 -16.28
CA ILE A 20 -9.51 -9.21 -16.91
C ILE A 20 -8.97 -8.27 -15.83
N LEU A 21 -9.82 -7.86 -14.89
CA LEU A 21 -9.51 -6.86 -13.87
C LEU A 21 -8.39 -7.32 -12.92
N LYS A 22 -8.34 -8.60 -12.55
CA LYS A 22 -7.27 -9.13 -11.67
C LYS A 22 -5.86 -9.04 -12.28
N ASN A 23 -5.75 -8.88 -13.61
CA ASN A 23 -4.47 -8.76 -14.31
C ASN A 23 -4.04 -7.29 -14.44
N LEU A 24 -4.85 -6.34 -13.96
CA LEU A 24 -4.55 -4.91 -13.95
C LEU A 24 -4.03 -4.51 -12.57
N HIS A 25 -3.37 -3.35 -12.51
CA HIS A 25 -2.90 -2.80 -11.25
C HIS A 25 -4.10 -2.42 -10.36
N THR A 26 -4.09 -2.87 -9.11
CA THR A 26 -5.26 -2.80 -8.21
C THR A 26 -5.77 -1.38 -8.01
N ILE A 27 -4.88 -0.39 -7.86
CA ILE A 27 -5.31 1.02 -7.75
C ILE A 27 -6.02 1.50 -9.02
N ASP A 28 -5.50 1.18 -10.19
CA ASP A 28 -6.08 1.65 -11.45
C ASP A 28 -7.47 1.06 -11.64
N VAL A 29 -7.64 -0.20 -11.23
CA VAL A 29 -8.95 -0.87 -11.18
C VAL A 29 -9.86 -0.14 -10.22
N LEU A 30 -9.49 0.00 -8.94
CA LEU A 30 -10.34 0.64 -7.93
C LEU A 30 -10.73 2.07 -8.34
N TYR A 31 -9.77 2.86 -8.81
CA TYR A 31 -9.98 4.24 -9.28
C TYR A 31 -10.95 4.32 -10.47
N SER A 32 -10.86 3.36 -11.39
CA SER A 32 -11.68 3.30 -12.60
C SER A 32 -13.09 2.74 -12.34
N LEU A 33 -13.24 1.84 -11.37
CA LEU A 33 -14.52 1.20 -11.08
C LEU A 33 -15.39 2.05 -10.15
N VAL A 34 -14.79 2.75 -9.18
CA VAL A 34 -15.54 3.55 -8.20
C VAL A 34 -16.34 4.64 -8.89
N GLY A 35 -17.67 4.53 -8.75
CA GLY A 35 -18.64 5.48 -9.29
C GLY A 35 -18.96 5.29 -10.78
N ALA A 36 -18.33 4.33 -11.46
CA ALA A 36 -18.54 4.10 -12.89
C ALA A 36 -19.87 3.42 -13.20
N ASP A 37 -20.21 2.35 -12.45
CA ASP A 37 -21.45 1.60 -12.61
C ASP A 37 -21.79 0.80 -11.35
N LYS A 38 -23.08 0.61 -11.05
CA LYS A 38 -23.54 -0.11 -9.85
C LYS A 38 -23.04 -1.55 -9.80
N ARG A 39 -22.98 -2.24 -10.95
CA ARG A 39 -22.46 -3.61 -11.05
C ARG A 39 -20.95 -3.62 -10.83
N LEU A 40 -20.24 -2.63 -11.37
CA LEU A 40 -18.78 -2.52 -11.22
C LEU A 40 -18.36 -2.16 -9.80
N ASN A 41 -19.14 -1.34 -9.09
CA ASN A 41 -18.93 -1.04 -7.67
C ASN A 41 -19.00 -2.29 -6.78
N ALA A 42 -19.67 -3.36 -7.22
CA ALA A 42 -19.66 -4.61 -6.48
C ALA A 42 -18.26 -5.25 -6.47
N PHE A 43 -17.48 -5.09 -7.55
CA PHE A 43 -16.10 -5.59 -7.61
C PHE A 43 -15.14 -4.78 -6.74
N VAL A 44 -15.34 -3.47 -6.61
CA VAL A 44 -14.57 -2.62 -5.67
C VAL A 44 -14.63 -3.19 -4.25
N ASN A 45 -15.74 -3.84 -3.90
CA ASN A 45 -15.98 -4.41 -2.60
C ASN A 45 -15.53 -5.87 -2.45
N ASP A 46 -15.04 -6.50 -3.53
CA ASP A 46 -14.60 -7.89 -3.53
C ASP A 46 -13.24 -8.02 -2.83
N SER A 47 -13.11 -9.07 -2.03
CA SER A 47 -11.86 -9.41 -1.32
C SER A 47 -10.66 -9.58 -2.25
N ILE A 48 -10.88 -10.01 -3.51
CA ILE A 48 -9.80 -10.21 -4.49
C ILE A 48 -9.04 -8.90 -4.76
N PHE A 49 -9.72 -7.74 -4.71
CA PHE A 49 -9.10 -6.44 -4.96
C PHE A 49 -8.80 -5.65 -3.68
N THR A 50 -9.40 -6.01 -2.54
CA THR A 50 -9.34 -5.18 -1.33
C THR A 50 -8.50 -5.78 -0.21
N LYS A 51 -8.32 -7.10 -0.21
CA LYS A 51 -7.61 -7.80 0.88
C LYS A 51 -6.10 -7.50 0.87
N TYR A 52 -5.52 -7.47 -0.32
CA TYR A 52 -4.09 -7.21 -0.56
C TYR A 52 -3.96 -5.99 -1.46
N LEU A 53 -3.56 -4.85 -0.88
CA LEU A 53 -3.42 -3.60 -1.61
C LEU A 53 -1.95 -3.21 -1.77
N THR A 54 -1.54 -3.03 -3.02
CA THR A 54 -0.25 -2.45 -3.36
C THR A 54 -0.46 -1.04 -3.89
N LEU A 55 0.00 -0.06 -3.10
CA LEU A 55 0.03 1.36 -3.42
C LEU A 55 1.44 1.79 -3.86
N MET A 56 2.01 1.03 -4.80
CA MET A 56 3.21 1.37 -5.52
C MET A 56 2.93 1.34 -7.01
N SER A 57 3.18 2.43 -7.73
CA SER A 57 3.17 2.37 -9.19
C SER A 57 4.53 1.86 -9.66
N SER A 58 4.61 0.58 -9.98
CA SER A 58 5.78 0.03 -10.67
C SER A 58 5.66 0.34 -12.16
N SER A 59 6.55 1.20 -12.66
CA SER A 59 6.74 1.33 -14.11
C SER A 59 7.24 -0.01 -14.68
N PRO A 60 6.88 -0.38 -15.92
CA PRO A 60 7.54 -1.46 -16.66
C PRO A 60 9.07 -1.29 -16.74
N THR A 61 9.56 -0.06 -16.58
CA THR A 61 11.00 0.27 -16.55
C THR A 61 11.64 0.13 -15.17
N GLY A 62 10.91 -0.36 -14.17
CA GLY A 62 11.38 -0.51 -12.79
C GLY A 62 11.50 0.80 -12.00
N LEU A 63 11.06 1.92 -12.57
CA LEU A 63 10.99 3.20 -11.86
C LEU A 63 9.68 3.24 -11.06
N SER A 64 9.79 3.30 -9.74
CA SER A 64 8.65 3.56 -8.87
C SER A 64 8.25 5.03 -9.04
N TYR A 65 7.07 5.28 -9.60
CA TYR A 65 6.50 6.63 -9.64
C TYR A 65 5.45 6.75 -8.53
N SER A 66 5.42 7.89 -7.84
CA SER A 66 4.33 8.15 -6.90
C SER A 66 3.04 8.37 -7.69
N PHE A 67 1.90 8.01 -7.11
CA PHE A 67 0.62 8.49 -7.61
C PHE A 67 0.63 10.02 -7.65
N THR A 68 -0.05 10.61 -8.63
CA THR A 68 -0.30 12.05 -8.58
C THR A 68 -1.14 12.37 -7.35
N ASP A 69 -0.95 13.54 -6.76
CA ASP A 69 -1.69 13.94 -5.55
C ASP A 69 -3.19 13.80 -5.72
N LYS A 70 -3.73 14.12 -6.90
CA LYS A 70 -5.15 13.99 -7.21
C LYS A 70 -5.66 12.55 -7.18
N ILE A 71 -4.87 11.59 -7.66
CA ILE A 71 -5.25 10.17 -7.59
C ILE A 71 -5.24 9.72 -6.13
N LEU A 72 -4.22 10.13 -5.38
CA LEU A 72 -4.08 9.77 -3.98
C LEU A 72 -5.17 10.40 -3.11
N ASP A 73 -5.52 11.68 -3.33
CA ASP A 73 -6.62 12.37 -2.64
C ASP A 73 -7.94 11.63 -2.86
N ARG A 74 -8.27 11.37 -4.13
CA ARG A 74 -9.50 10.64 -4.46
C ARG A 74 -9.50 9.23 -3.85
N PHE A 75 -8.35 8.55 -3.85
CA PHE A 75 -8.24 7.24 -3.21
C PHE A 75 -8.52 7.32 -1.70
N CYS A 76 -7.88 8.26 -1.00
CA CYS A 76 -8.05 8.46 0.44
C CYS A 76 -9.46 8.94 0.82
N GLU A 77 -10.11 9.76 -0.01
CA GLU A 77 -11.39 10.40 0.31
C GLU A 77 -12.61 9.58 -0.13
N GLU A 78 -12.55 8.89 -1.27
CA GLU A 78 -13.70 8.18 -1.84
C GLU A 78 -13.60 6.67 -1.66
N ILE A 79 -12.41 6.09 -1.87
CA ILE A 79 -12.26 4.63 -2.02
C ILE A 79 -11.94 3.98 -0.68
N LEU A 80 -10.91 4.51 -0.02
CA LEU A 80 -10.37 3.96 1.21
C LEU A 80 -11.40 3.90 2.35
N PRO A 81 -12.30 4.89 2.56
CA PRO A 81 -13.36 4.79 3.56
C PRO A 81 -14.35 3.64 3.31
N GLU A 82 -14.50 3.17 2.07
CA GLU A 82 -15.38 2.04 1.76
C GLU A 82 -14.71 0.69 2.02
N ILE A 83 -13.39 0.60 1.84
CA ILE A 83 -12.67 -0.69 1.80
C ILE A 83 -11.73 -0.93 2.97
N HIS A 84 -11.42 0.09 3.80
CA HIS A 84 -10.34 0.01 4.79
C HIS A 84 -10.44 -1.17 5.77
N HIS A 85 -11.67 -1.54 6.16
CA HIS A 85 -11.93 -2.64 7.08
C HIS A 85 -11.72 -4.02 6.42
N LYS A 86 -11.48 -4.10 5.11
CA LYS A 86 -11.23 -5.35 4.38
C LYS A 86 -9.75 -5.58 4.09
N ILE A 87 -8.92 -4.55 4.27
CA ILE A 87 -7.49 -4.61 3.99
C ILE A 87 -6.81 -5.40 5.09
N GLU A 88 -6.14 -6.49 4.70
CA GLU A 88 -5.35 -7.34 5.60
C GLU A 88 -3.86 -7.14 5.40
N TRP A 89 -3.45 -6.87 4.17
CA TRP A 89 -2.08 -6.52 3.80
C TRP A 89 -2.07 -5.24 2.99
N LEU A 90 -1.21 -4.31 3.39
CA LEU A 90 -1.06 -3.02 2.75
C LEU A 90 0.41 -2.78 2.44
N ASN A 91 0.67 -2.41 1.20
CA ASN A 91 2.00 -2.08 0.74
C ASN A 91 2.01 -0.64 0.22
N VAL A 92 2.82 0.25 0.80
CA VAL A 92 2.73 1.70 0.56
C VAL A 92 4.07 2.31 0.19
N ALA A 93 4.08 3.14 -0.86
CA ALA A 93 5.24 3.95 -1.22
C ALA A 93 5.47 5.12 -0.24
N PRO A 94 6.73 5.53 0.03
CA PRO A 94 7.06 6.59 0.98
C PRO A 94 6.25 7.89 0.84
N PRO A 95 6.03 8.43 -0.37
CA PRO A 95 5.28 9.69 -0.54
C PRO A 95 3.82 9.61 -0.11
N SER A 96 3.28 8.40 0.06
CA SER A 96 1.86 8.15 0.36
C SER A 96 1.63 7.60 1.76
N ILE A 97 2.68 7.21 2.49
CA ILE A 97 2.59 6.55 3.79
C ILE A 97 1.72 7.34 4.76
N GLU A 98 2.07 8.61 5.01
CA GLU A 98 1.34 9.42 5.99
C GLU A 98 -0.14 9.58 5.56
N ARG A 99 -0.40 9.97 4.31
CA ARG A 99 -1.76 10.19 3.83
C ARG A 99 -2.62 8.93 3.92
N ILE A 100 -2.09 7.78 3.53
CA ILE A 100 -2.82 6.52 3.53
C ILE A 100 -3.03 6.02 4.96
N LEU A 101 -1.96 5.94 5.75
CA LEU A 101 -2.03 5.34 7.08
C LEU A 101 -2.79 6.21 8.10
N VAL A 102 -2.87 7.53 7.88
CA VAL A 102 -3.56 8.49 8.75
C VAL A 102 -5.03 8.67 8.38
N SER A 103 -5.41 8.40 7.13
CA SER A 103 -6.77 8.66 6.65
C SER A 103 -7.87 7.81 7.30
N THR A 104 -7.55 6.63 7.83
CA THR A 104 -8.57 5.68 8.32
C THR A 104 -8.04 4.70 9.36
N ASN A 105 -8.94 3.94 9.98
CA ASN A 105 -8.61 2.87 10.93
C ASN A 105 -8.72 1.49 10.27
N TYR A 106 -7.59 0.83 10.05
CA TYR A 106 -7.55 -0.45 9.35
C TYR A 106 -7.76 -1.64 10.29
N SER A 107 -9.01 -1.87 10.72
CA SER A 107 -9.33 -2.86 11.77
C SER A 107 -8.86 -4.30 11.52
N ASN A 108 -8.59 -4.67 10.26
CA ASN A 108 -8.15 -6.01 9.87
C ASN A 108 -6.71 -6.06 9.35
N LEU A 109 -5.97 -4.95 9.38
CA LEU A 109 -4.60 -4.90 8.87
C LEU A 109 -3.69 -5.71 9.79
N ARG A 110 -3.04 -6.72 9.21
CA ARG A 110 -2.12 -7.62 9.88
C ARG A 110 -0.70 -7.49 9.36
N GLU A 111 -0.58 -7.08 8.10
CA GLU A 111 0.70 -7.04 7.42
C GLU A 111 0.86 -5.67 6.75
N LEU A 112 2.01 -5.05 6.97
CA LEU A 112 2.36 -3.77 6.36
C LEU A 112 3.75 -3.85 5.76
N ASP A 113 3.83 -3.50 4.48
CA ASP A 113 5.10 -3.36 3.80
C ASP A 113 5.37 -1.90 3.45
N LEU A 114 6.53 -1.41 3.86
CA LEU A 114 7.04 -0.08 3.57
C LEU A 114 8.35 -0.22 2.81
N TYR A 115 8.32 0.03 1.51
CA TYR A 115 9.52 -0.09 0.67
C TYR A 115 10.13 1.28 0.37
N ASP A 116 11.39 1.26 -0.07
CA ASP A 116 12.04 2.44 -0.63
C ASP A 116 12.17 3.64 0.34
N LEU A 117 12.08 3.41 1.65
CA LEU A 117 12.13 4.47 2.67
C LEU A 117 13.50 5.13 2.71
N SER A 118 13.55 6.47 2.75
CA SER A 118 14.78 7.15 3.13
C SER A 118 15.02 6.98 4.64
N SER A 119 16.29 7.01 5.08
CA SER A 119 16.63 6.96 6.50
C SER A 119 15.94 8.07 7.30
N ASP A 120 15.81 9.27 6.73
CA ASP A 120 15.10 10.40 7.36
C ASP A 120 13.60 10.11 7.51
N THR A 121 12.95 9.61 6.45
CA THR A 121 11.53 9.24 6.51
C THR A 121 11.29 8.12 7.52
N ALA A 122 12.16 7.12 7.57
CA ALA A 122 12.08 6.05 8.55
C ALA A 122 12.29 6.57 9.99
N MET A 123 13.25 7.48 10.20
CA MET A 123 13.44 8.16 11.48
C MET A 123 12.17 8.88 11.94
N ASP A 124 11.54 9.66 11.06
CA ASP A 124 10.30 10.39 11.37
C ASP A 124 9.13 9.44 11.67
N LEU A 125 9.05 8.31 10.95
CA LEU A 125 8.01 7.29 11.16
C LEU A 125 8.19 6.51 12.47
N PHE A 126 9.42 6.31 12.95
CA PHE A 126 9.72 5.42 14.09
C PHE A 126 10.29 6.14 15.31
N THR A 127 10.29 7.47 15.35
CA THR A 127 10.64 8.20 16.58
C THR A 127 9.47 8.19 17.57
N ASP A 128 9.80 8.07 18.86
CA ASP A 128 8.84 7.98 19.97
C ASP A 128 7.83 9.15 19.93
N GLY A 129 6.56 8.84 19.67
CA GLY A 129 5.49 9.82 19.47
C GLY A 129 4.86 9.81 18.08
N SER A 130 5.40 9.03 17.14
CA SER A 130 4.81 8.91 15.81
C SER A 130 3.40 8.32 15.87
N PHE A 131 2.51 8.92 15.07
CA PHE A 131 1.12 8.49 14.94
C PHE A 131 0.99 7.02 14.52
N PHE A 132 1.95 6.55 13.71
CA PHE A 132 2.01 5.19 13.19
C PHE A 132 1.98 4.14 14.31
N ILE A 133 2.85 4.32 15.32
CA ILE A 133 2.97 3.38 16.44
C ILE A 133 1.65 3.28 17.20
N ARG A 134 0.99 4.43 17.44
CA ARG A 134 -0.23 4.48 18.23
C ARG A 134 -1.37 3.66 17.61
N ILE A 135 -1.42 3.57 16.29
CA ILE A 135 -2.53 2.92 15.59
C ILE A 135 -2.26 1.45 15.33
N PHE A 136 -1.04 1.12 14.93
CA PHE A 136 -0.76 -0.20 14.38
C PHE A 136 -0.11 -1.18 15.36
N LYS A 137 0.41 -0.70 16.50
CA LYS A 137 1.17 -1.52 17.49
C LYS A 137 0.51 -2.84 17.89
N ASN A 138 -0.81 -2.87 18.02
CA ASN A 138 -1.54 -4.05 18.49
C ASN A 138 -2.22 -4.87 17.37
N GLN A 139 -2.10 -4.43 16.11
CA GLN A 139 -2.80 -5.03 14.98
C GLN A 139 -1.83 -5.73 14.02
N ILE A 140 -0.65 -5.16 13.84
CA ILE A 140 0.37 -5.69 12.93
C ILE A 140 1.05 -6.92 13.51
N LEU A 141 1.00 -8.02 12.75
CA LEU A 141 1.66 -9.30 13.02
C LEU A 141 2.94 -9.44 12.21
N SER A 142 2.99 -8.83 11.02
CA SER A 142 4.16 -8.81 10.14
C SER A 142 4.42 -7.40 9.60
N LEU A 143 5.69 -6.99 9.66
CA LEU A 143 6.14 -5.68 9.19
C LEU A 143 7.38 -5.89 8.32
N VAL A 144 7.29 -5.47 7.06
CA VAL A 144 8.41 -5.47 6.12
C VAL A 144 8.83 -4.02 5.90
N ILE A 145 10.12 -3.74 6.12
CA ILE A 145 10.67 -2.39 5.96
C ILE A 145 11.95 -2.48 5.14
N ASP A 146 11.91 -1.85 3.97
CA ASP A 146 13.08 -1.66 3.12
C ASP A 146 13.51 -0.17 3.14
N ILE A 147 14.73 0.06 3.62
CA ILE A 147 15.34 1.37 3.79
C ILE A 147 16.43 1.53 2.73
N LYS A 148 16.30 2.55 1.88
CA LYS A 148 17.31 2.92 0.89
C LYS A 148 18.63 3.24 1.58
N LYS A 149 19.69 2.55 1.17
CA LYS A 149 21.07 2.88 1.56
C LYS A 149 21.37 4.31 1.12
N ASP A 150 21.59 5.18 2.10
CA ASP A 150 22.01 6.54 1.83
C ASP A 150 23.46 6.55 1.30
N LYS A 151 23.77 7.47 0.38
CA LYS A 151 25.13 7.57 -0.20
C LYS A 151 26.15 8.25 0.74
N GLY A 152 25.74 8.56 1.96
CA GLY A 152 26.56 9.17 3.00
C GLY A 152 27.68 8.25 3.52
N PRO A 153 28.52 8.75 4.44
CA PRO A 153 29.56 7.95 5.07
C PRO A 153 28.95 6.74 5.79
N ILE A 154 29.47 5.55 5.48
CA ILE A 154 28.94 4.23 5.90
C ILE A 154 28.65 4.19 7.42
N SER A 155 29.53 4.74 8.25
CA SER A 155 29.38 4.72 9.71
C SER A 155 28.14 5.46 10.22
N ALA A 156 27.72 6.56 9.58
CA ALA A 156 26.53 7.30 9.99
C ALA A 156 25.25 6.54 9.63
N SER A 157 25.24 5.80 8.51
CA SER A 157 24.10 5.00 8.08
C SER A 157 23.84 3.79 8.97
N GLU A 158 24.90 3.15 9.48
CA GLU A 158 24.80 2.00 10.39
C GLU A 158 24.18 2.38 11.74
N ASP A 159 24.58 3.52 12.31
CA ASP A 159 24.04 4.01 13.58
C ASP A 159 22.55 4.37 13.48
N ILE A 160 22.13 4.98 12.37
CA ILE A 160 20.72 5.34 12.11
C ILE A 160 19.86 4.08 11.95
N ASN A 161 20.31 3.12 11.13
CA ASN A 161 19.58 1.86 10.95
C ASN A 161 19.45 1.11 12.27
N LYS A 162 20.53 1.03 13.05
CA LYS A 162 20.49 0.43 14.39
C LYS A 162 19.49 1.11 15.32
N PHE A 163 19.41 2.44 15.29
CA PHE A 163 18.41 3.19 16.03
C PHE A 163 17.00 2.83 15.58
N ILE A 164 16.70 2.89 14.28
CA ILE A 164 15.38 2.57 13.71
C ILE A 164 14.96 1.14 14.10
N TYR A 165 15.86 0.17 13.97
CA TYR A 165 15.60 -1.22 14.37
C TYR A 165 15.32 -1.37 15.85
N THR A 166 16.06 -0.64 16.69
CA THR A 166 15.81 -0.65 18.14
C THR A 166 14.43 -0.10 18.45
N GLN A 167 14.00 0.97 17.77
CA GLN A 167 12.66 1.53 17.92
C GLN A 167 11.59 0.52 17.49
N ILE A 168 11.69 -0.03 16.27
CA ILE A 168 10.74 -1.04 15.76
C ILE A 168 10.62 -2.22 16.73
N PHE A 169 11.74 -2.80 17.16
CA PHE A 169 11.75 -3.94 18.07
C PHE A 169 11.11 -3.60 19.43
N THR A 170 11.42 -2.43 19.99
CA THR A 170 10.83 -1.96 21.25
C THR A 170 9.32 -1.72 21.10
N MET A 171 8.89 -1.23 19.94
CA MET A 171 7.51 -0.84 19.68
C MET A 171 6.61 -2.03 19.40
N PHE A 172 7.12 -3.03 18.68
CA PHE A 172 6.36 -4.18 18.21
C PHE A 172 6.88 -5.48 18.79
N SER A 173 6.95 -5.57 20.12
CA SER A 173 7.38 -6.77 20.84
C SER A 173 6.48 -8.01 20.62
N ASN A 174 5.37 -7.86 19.90
CA ASN A 174 4.41 -8.93 19.57
C ASN A 174 4.54 -9.44 18.12
N LEU A 175 5.51 -8.97 17.33
CA LEU A 175 5.66 -9.44 15.95
C LEU A 175 5.98 -10.93 15.90
N GLU A 176 5.26 -11.65 15.05
CA GLU A 176 5.58 -13.04 14.72
C GLU A 176 6.74 -13.10 13.71
N TYR A 177 6.82 -12.10 12.83
CA TYR A 177 7.83 -12.00 11.78
C TYR A 177 8.24 -10.56 11.52
N LEU A 178 9.55 -10.32 11.43
CA LEU A 178 10.15 -9.04 11.09
C LEU A 178 11.20 -9.31 10.01
N ASP A 179 10.95 -8.82 8.79
CA ASP A 179 11.85 -9.00 7.65
C ASP A 179 12.58 -7.70 7.31
N PHE A 180 13.87 -7.85 7.05
CA PHE A 180 14.75 -6.76 6.63
C PHE A 180 15.45 -7.22 5.35
N ASP A 181 14.75 -7.13 4.23
CA ASP A 181 15.34 -7.47 2.95
C ASP A 181 16.30 -6.37 2.49
N THR A 182 17.52 -6.79 2.13
CA THR A 182 18.68 -6.02 1.60
C THR A 182 19.56 -5.21 2.55
N ILE A 183 20.31 -5.91 3.42
CA ILE A 183 21.65 -5.47 3.85
C ILE A 183 22.71 -6.53 3.53
N PHE A 184 23.14 -6.60 2.27
CA PHE A 184 24.52 -6.91 1.93
C PHE A 184 24.98 -5.97 0.81
#